data_AF-A0A1H6EPS3-F1
#
_entry.id   AF-A0A1H6EPS3-F1
#
_cell.length_a   1.000
_cell.length_b   1.000
_cell.length_c   1.000
_cell.angle_alpha   90.00
_cell.angle_beta   90.00
_cell.angle_gamma   90.00
#
_symmetry.space_group_name_H-M   'P 1'
#
loop_
_entity.id
_entity.type
_entity.pdbx_description
1 polymer ?
#
loop_
_entity_poly.entity_id
_entity_poly.type
_entity_poly.pdbx_seq_one_letter_code
_entity_poly.pdbx_strand_id
1 'polypeptide(L)' 'MFPPEVRIEGPLGSRTVTVGGVEIPAVEAVSVSEAVHDLQRVTITVLTDRATIAFPER' A
#
# COMPACT_ATOMS: atom_id res chain seq x y z
N MET A 1 -7.35 -4.71 17.93
CA MET A 1 -7.35 -4.95 16.47
C MET A 1 -6.10 -4.27 15.92
N PHE A 2 -5.17 -5.01 15.31
CA PHE A 2 -3.97 -4.42 14.73
C PHE A 2 -4.31 -3.85 13.35
N PRO A 3 -3.77 -2.68 12.96
CA PRO A 3 -3.95 -2.17 11.60
C PRO A 3 -3.39 -3.18 10.58
N PRO A 4 -3.95 -3.23 9.36
CA PRO A 4 -3.44 -4.12 8.33
C PRO A 4 -1.97 -3.79 8.04
N GLU A 5 -1.13 -4.83 8.05
CA GLU A 5 0.28 -4.69 7.73
C GLU A 5 0.45 -4.31 6.26
N VAL A 6 1.29 -3.31 5.99
CA VAL A 6 1.65 -2.86 4.64
C VAL A 6 3.10 -3.26 4.38
N ARG A 7 3.30 -4.10 3.36
CA ARG A 7 4.62 -4.54 2.92
C ARG A 7 4.89 -3.99 1.52
N ILE A 8 6.07 -3.40 1.33
CA ILE A 8 6.50 -2.81 0.06
C ILE A 8 7.85 -3.41 -0.30
N GLU A 9 7.94 -4.06 -1.45
CA GLU A 9 9.16 -4.74 -1.90
C GLU A 9 9.56 -4.33 -3.32
N GLY A 10 10.85 -4.41 -3.62
CA GLY A 10 11.39 -4.11 -4.94
C GLY A 10 11.90 -2.67 -5.12
N PRO A 11 12.59 -2.40 -6.23
CA PRO A 11 13.15 -1.08 -6.53
C PRO A 11 12.06 -0.07 -6.90
N LEU A 12 12.37 1.23 -6.74
CA LEU A 12 11.50 2.33 -7.19
C LEU A 12 11.13 2.14 -8.67
N GLY A 13 9.83 2.22 -8.99
CA GLY A 13 9.29 2.01 -10.34
C GLY A 13 8.82 0.58 -10.66
N SER A 14 9.15 -0.41 -9.83
CA SER A 14 8.63 -1.79 -9.95
C SER A 14 8.27 -2.38 -8.59
N ARG A 15 7.73 -1.56 -7.69
CA ARG A 15 7.41 -1.96 -6.33
C ARG A 15 6.16 -2.84 -6.30
N THR A 16 6.26 -3.98 -5.64
CA THR A 16 5.10 -4.78 -5.24
C THR A 16 4.62 -4.28 -3.88
N VAL A 17 3.33 -3.98 -3.76
CA VAL A 17 2.72 -3.52 -2.50
C VAL A 17 1.70 -4.55 -2.05
N THR A 18 1.82 -5.01 -0.81
CA THR A 18 0.88 -5.95 -0.19
C THR A 18 0.23 -5.28 1.01
N VAL A 19 -1.11 -5.28 1.09
CA VAL A 19 -1.87 -4.76 2.23
C VAL A 19 -2.71 -5.89 2.82
N GLY A 20 -2.48 -6.25 4.08
CA GLY A 20 -3.23 -7.31 4.74
C GLY A 20 -3.15 -8.68 4.06
N GLY A 21 -2.07 -8.92 3.30
CA GLY A 21 -1.85 -10.16 2.53
C GLY A 21 -2.33 -10.11 1.07
N VAL A 22 -2.92 -9.01 0.61
CA VAL A 22 -3.37 -8.83 -0.77
C VAL A 22 -2.41 -7.96 -1.56
N GLU A 23 -1.96 -8.43 -2.72
CA GLU A 23 -1.14 -7.65 -3.64
C GLU A 23 -1.98 -6.58 -4.36
N ILE A 24 -1.47 -5.34 -4.37
CA ILE A 24 -2.09 -4.21 -5.05
C ILE A 24 -1.50 -4.14 -6.46
N PRO A 25 -2.31 -4.34 -7.52
CA PRO A 25 -1.83 -4.26 -8.89
C PRO A 25 -1.60 -2.81 -9.32
N ALA A 26 -0.81 -2.61 -10.39
CA ALA A 26 -0.64 -1.33 -11.09
C ALA A 26 -0.27 -0.13 -10.19
N VAL A 27 0.59 -0.37 -9.21
CA VAL A 27 1.14 0.68 -8.34
C VAL A 27 2.05 1.59 -9.17
N GLU A 28 1.67 2.86 -9.27
CA GLU A 28 2.42 3.88 -9.99
C GLU A 28 3.47 4.54 -9.09
N ALA A 29 3.07 4.84 -7.84
CA ALA A 29 3.95 5.49 -6.88
C ALA A 29 3.65 5.05 -5.45
N VAL A 30 4.69 5.05 -4.62
CA VAL A 30 4.59 4.83 -3.17
C VAL A 30 5.39 5.90 -2.46
N SER A 31 4.72 6.67 -1.62
CA SER A 31 5.34 7.67 -0.75
C SER A 31 5.21 7.23 0.70
N VAL A 32 6.33 7.11 1.40
CA VAL A 32 6.38 6.85 2.83
C VAL A 32 6.79 8.15 3.49
N SER A 33 5.91 8.70 4.32
CA SER A 33 6.21 9.85 5.16
C SER A 33 6.33 9.36 6.60
N GLU A 34 7.43 9.70 7.25
CA GLU A 34 7.54 9.53 8.71
C GLU A 34 6.41 10.33 9.38
N ALA A 35 5.72 9.72 10.35
CA ALA A 35 4.61 10.37 11.03
C ALA A 35 4.83 10.47 12.55
N VAL A 36 4.42 11.65 13.02
CA VAL A 36 3.80 11.98 14.31
C VAL A 36 3.55 10.76 15.23
N HIS A 37 4.26 10.71 16.35
CA HIS A 37 4.12 9.70 17.42
C HIS A 37 4.31 8.24 16.94
N ASP A 38 5.42 7.97 16.24
CA ASP A 38 5.86 6.61 15.84
C ASP A 38 4.96 5.86 14.84
N LEU A 39 3.97 6.55 14.28
CA LEU A 39 3.18 6.03 13.15
C LEU A 39 3.90 6.35 11.84
N GLN A 40 3.87 5.45 10.86
CA GLN A 40 4.33 5.78 9.51
C GLN A 40 3.11 5.96 8.61
N ARG A 41 3.09 7.06 7.85
CA ARG A 41 2.06 7.30 6.84
C ARG A 41 2.56 6.80 5.50
N VAL A 42 1.88 5.79 4.97
CA VAL A 42 2.14 5.26 3.63
C VAL A 42 1.02 5.72 2.68
N THR A 43 1.40 6.36 1.59
CA THR A 43 0.50 6.76 0.48
C THR A 43 0.84 5.91 -0.74
N ILE A 44 -0.16 5.24 -1.30
CA ILE A 44 -0.02 4.38 -2.49
C ILE A 44 -0.89 4.98 -3.59
N THR A 45 -0.27 5.32 -4.74
CA THR A 45 -0.96 5.78 -5.94
C THR A 45 -1.05 4.61 -6.92
N VAL A 46 -2.26 4.32 -7.38
CA VAL A 46 -2.57 3.20 -8.27
C VAL A 46 -3.27 3.72 -9.51
N LEU A 47 -2.86 3.24 -10.69
CA LEU A 47 -3.57 3.48 -11.94
C LEU A 47 -4.49 2.30 -12.21
N THR A 48 -5.80 2.55 -12.28
CA THR A 48 -6.78 1.50 -12.54
C THR A 48 -7.95 2.03 -13.36
N ASP A 49 -8.56 1.16 -14.16
CA ASP A 49 -9.80 1.40 -14.90
C ASP A 49 -11.04 1.42 -13.98
N ARG A 50 -10.95 0.82 -12.79
CA ARG A 50 -11.97 0.85 -11.74
C ARG A 50 -11.32 1.09 -10.37
N ALA A 51 -11.65 2.20 -9.72
CA ALA A 51 -11.17 2.55 -8.39
C ALA A 51 -11.82 1.73 -7.28
N THR A 52 -11.65 0.40 -7.29
CA THR A 52 -12.10 -0.49 -6.21
C THR A 52 -10.93 -1.28 -5.67
N ILE A 53 -10.36 -0.82 -4.55
CA ILE A 53 -9.45 -1.64 -3.75
C ILE A 53 -10.32 -2.43 -2.78
N ALA A 54 -10.63 -3.68 -3.13
CA ALA A 54 -11.35 -4.58 -2.26
C ALA A 54 -10.42 -5.06 -1.15
N PHE A 55 -10.62 -4.55 0.07
CA PHE A 55 -9.97 -5.12 1.25
C PHE A 55 -10.77 -6.36 1.67
N PRO A 56 -10.15 -7.53 1.88
CA PRO A 56 -10.85 -8.67 2.41
C PRO A 56 -11.39 -8.32 3.80
N GLU A 57 -12.71 -8.43 3.96
CA GLU A 57 -13.36 -8.37 5.28
C GLU A 57 -12.79 -9.52 6.12
N ARG A 58 -12.14 -9.19 7.23
CA ARG A 58 -11.80 -10.17 8.27
C ARG A 58 -12.92 -10.25 9.29
#